data_AF-A0A946N913-F1
#
_entry.id   AF-A0A946N913-F1
#
_cell.length_a   1.000
_cell.length_b   1.000
_cell.length_c   1.000
_cell.angle_alpha   90.00
_cell.angle_beta   90.00
_cell.angle_gamma   90.00
#
_symmetry.space_group_name_H-M   'P 1'
#
loop_
_entity.id
_entity.type
_entity.pdbx_description
1 polymer ?
#
loop_
_entity_poly.entity_id
_entity_poly.type
_entity_poly.pdbx_seq_one_letter_code
_entity_poly.pdbx_strand_id
1 'polypeptide(L)'
;MFNRDNWIEIFDTIRKNKLRTFLSGFTVALGIFIFIILFGFGNGLSNTFQTYFNDDNVNSMFIFPGTTKNPYKGYESGRRIKFDNADLKAVTDNFDNYLESISPRIYDNATVKYKDKSNNYSIRAVSPSHQYNEMTI
;
A
#
# COMPACT_ATOMS: atom_id res chain seq x y z
N MET A 1 -25.78 7.27 -48.91
CA MET A 1 -24.63 7.49 -47.99
C MET A 1 -23.82 6.22 -47.75
N PHE A 2 -24.41 5.03 -47.73
CA PHE A 2 -23.67 3.78 -47.78
C PHE A 2 -23.74 3.18 -49.19
N ASN A 3 -22.75 3.50 -50.02
CA ASN A 3 -22.63 2.93 -51.35
C ASN A 3 -21.68 1.72 -51.29
N ARG A 4 -22.17 0.54 -51.67
CA ARG A 4 -21.44 -0.73 -51.54
C ARG A 4 -20.16 -0.73 -52.38
N ASP A 5 -20.19 -0.05 -53.52
CA ASP A 5 -19.06 0.05 -54.45
C ASP A 5 -17.87 0.79 -53.83
N ASN A 6 -18.12 1.87 -53.08
CA ASN A 6 -17.06 2.61 -52.39
C ASN A 6 -16.34 1.75 -51.33
N TRP A 7 -17.08 0.88 -50.63
CA TRP A 7 -16.48 -0.05 -49.66
C TRP A 7 -15.64 -1.12 -50.34
N ILE A 8 -16.11 -1.67 -51.46
CA ILE A 8 -15.36 -2.65 -52.25
C ILE A 8 -14.06 -2.02 -52.77
N GLU A 9 -14.11 -0.79 -53.27
CA GLU A 9 -12.94 -0.05 -53.76
C GLU A 9 -11.90 0.23 -52.66
N ILE A 10 -12.33 0.59 -51.46
CA ILE A 10 -11.46 0.76 -50.29
C ILE A 10 -10.75 -0.56 -49.94
N PHE A 11 -11.50 -1.68 -49.89
CA PHE A 11 -10.92 -2.98 -49.59
C PHE A 11 -9.92 -3.45 -50.66
N ASP A 12 -10.21 -3.22 -51.94
CA ASP A 12 -9.27 -3.52 -53.03
C ASP A 12 -8.00 -2.67 -52.95
N THR A 13 -8.13 -1.40 -52.56
CA THR A 13 -6.98 -0.50 -52.36
C THR A 13 -6.11 -0.94 -51.17
N ILE A 14 -6.74 -1.37 -50.06
CA ILE A 14 -6.07 -1.97 -48.91
C ILE A 14 -5.35 -3.26 -49.30
N ARG A 15 -5.99 -4.11 -50.11
CA ARG A 15 -5.44 -5.39 -50.57
C ARG A 15 -4.27 -5.23 -51.54
N LYS A 16 -4.22 -4.15 -52.32
CA LYS A 16 -3.09 -3.78 -53.19
C LYS A 16 -1.88 -3.28 -52.39
N ASN A 17 -2.08 -2.56 -51.28
CA ASN A 17 -1.01 -2.00 -50.46
C ASN A 17 -1.03 -2.55 -49.02
N LYS A 18 -0.86 -3.87 -48.89
CA LYS A 18 -0.97 -4.59 -47.61
C LYS A 18 0.01 -4.09 -46.55
N LEU A 19 1.27 -3.87 -46.94
CA LEU A 19 2.33 -3.48 -46.01
C LEU A 19 2.06 -2.10 -45.39
N ARG A 20 1.79 -1.09 -46.22
CA ARG A 20 1.52 0.28 -45.79
C ARG A 20 0.28 0.37 -44.89
N THR A 21 -0.79 -0.32 -45.28
CA THR A 21 -2.04 -0.33 -44.51
C THR A 21 -1.84 -1.04 -43.17
N PHE A 22 -1.11 -2.16 -43.16
CA PHE A 22 -0.78 -2.88 -41.93
C PHE A 22 0.07 -2.03 -40.97
N LEU A 23 1.16 -1.41 -41.45
CA LEU A 23 2.01 -0.56 -40.60
C LEU A 23 1.22 0.62 -40.01
N SER A 24 0.39 1.29 -40.82
CA SER A 24 -0.41 2.43 -40.34
C SER A 24 -1.45 2.00 -39.29
N GLY A 25 -2.15 0.89 -39.53
CA GLY A 25 -3.11 0.33 -38.58
C GLY A 25 -2.43 -0.16 -37.29
N PHE A 26 -1.25 -0.77 -37.42
CA PHE A 26 -0.46 -1.25 -36.29
C PHE A 26 0.01 -0.10 -35.40
N THR A 27 0.47 1.03 -35.96
CA THR A 27 0.87 2.20 -35.17
C THR A 27 -0.30 2.76 -34.36
N VAL A 28 -1.50 2.86 -34.96
CA VAL A 28 -2.69 3.34 -34.25
C VAL A 28 -3.11 2.36 -33.14
N ALA A 29 -3.13 1.06 -33.46
CA ALA A 29 -3.46 0.02 -32.48
C ALA A 29 -2.47 0.00 -31.31
N LEU A 30 -1.18 0.13 -31.58
CA LEU A 30 -0.12 0.20 -30.56
C LEU A 30 -0.29 1.44 -29.68
N GLY A 31 -0.64 2.60 -30.25
CA GLY A 31 -0.90 3.82 -29.49
C GLY A 31 -2.07 3.67 -28.52
N ILE A 32 -3.19 3.12 -28.98
CA ILE A 32 -4.36 2.83 -28.13
C ILE A 32 -4.01 1.79 -27.07
N PHE A 33 -3.24 0.76 -27.42
CA PHE A 33 -2.79 -0.27 -26.50
C PHE A 33 -1.94 0.30 -25.36
N ILE A 34 -0.95 1.14 -25.68
CA ILE A 34 -0.12 1.83 -24.68
C ILE A 34 -0.99 2.71 -23.80
N PHE A 35 -1.92 3.46 -24.38
CA PHE A 35 -2.83 4.32 -23.62
C PHE A 35 -3.67 3.53 -22.60
N ILE A 36 -4.27 2.40 -23.02
CA ILE A 36 -5.08 1.55 -22.13
C ILE A 36 -4.22 0.98 -21.00
N ILE A 37 -3.01 0.52 -21.29
CA ILE A 37 -2.09 -0.01 -20.26
C ILE A 37 -1.71 1.09 -19.27
N LEU A 38 -1.31 2.26 -19.74
CA LEU A 38 -0.93 3.37 -18.86
C LEU A 38 -2.11 3.81 -17.99
N PHE A 39 -3.30 3.89 -18.57
CA PHE A 39 -4.52 4.23 -17.86
C PHE A 39 -4.86 3.18 -16.80
N GLY A 40 -4.75 1.89 -17.14
CA GLY A 40 -4.93 0.79 -16.20
C GLY A 40 -3.93 0.86 -15.03
N PHE A 41 -2.64 1.07 -15.33
CA PHE A 41 -1.61 1.22 -14.29
C PHE A 41 -1.82 2.46 -13.43
N GLY A 42 -2.18 3.60 -14.01
CA GLY A 42 -2.44 4.84 -13.25
C GLY A 42 -3.58 4.67 -12.25
N ASN A 43 -4.69 4.06 -12.68
CA ASN A 43 -5.82 3.78 -11.79
C ASN A 43 -5.49 2.70 -10.75
N GLY A 44 -4.80 1.63 -11.15
CA GLY A 44 -4.36 0.57 -10.25
C GLY A 44 -3.43 1.10 -9.16
N LEU A 45 -2.47 1.95 -9.53
CA LEU A 45 -1.58 2.61 -8.59
C LEU A 45 -2.35 3.54 -7.67
N SER A 46 -3.23 4.40 -8.20
CA SER A 46 -4.05 5.30 -7.37
C SER A 46 -4.91 4.53 -6.36
N ASN A 47 -5.53 3.44 -6.77
CA ASN A 47 -6.35 2.62 -5.87
C ASN A 47 -5.50 1.95 -4.78
N THR A 48 -4.33 1.44 -5.16
CA THR A 48 -3.39 0.81 -4.23
C THR A 48 -2.88 1.81 -3.20
N PHE A 49 -2.50 3.02 -3.65
CA PHE A 49 -2.12 4.10 -2.76
C PHE A 49 -3.28 4.50 -1.85
N GLN A 50 -4.51 4.64 -2.36
CA GLN A 50 -5.66 4.93 -1.51
C GLN A 50 -5.86 3.84 -0.45
N THR A 51 -5.73 2.56 -0.76
CA THR A 51 -5.82 1.49 0.24
C THR A 51 -4.72 1.62 1.30
N TYR A 52 -3.45 1.73 0.89
CA TYR A 52 -2.33 1.81 1.85
C TYR A 52 -2.34 3.06 2.72
N PHE A 53 -2.84 4.19 2.20
CA PHE A 53 -2.84 5.46 2.92
C PHE A 53 -4.18 5.76 3.63
N ASN A 54 -5.28 5.09 3.28
CA ASN A 54 -6.55 5.20 4.03
C ASN A 54 -6.64 4.22 5.20
N ASP A 55 -5.81 3.15 5.23
CA ASP A 55 -5.76 2.23 6.37
C ASP A 55 -5.26 2.92 7.66
N ASP A 56 -4.41 3.95 7.52
CA ASP A 56 -3.91 4.76 8.63
C ASP A 56 -4.75 6.05 8.76
N ASN A 57 -5.48 6.18 9.87
CA ASN A 57 -6.26 7.38 10.17
C ASN A 57 -5.35 8.63 10.11
N VAL A 58 -5.79 9.69 9.42
CA VAL A 58 -4.97 10.86 9.02
C VAL A 58 -4.32 11.60 10.21
N ASN A 59 -4.81 11.36 11.43
CA ASN A 59 -4.32 11.93 12.68
C ASN A 59 -3.67 10.89 13.63
N SER A 60 -2.97 9.89 13.08
CA SER A 60 -2.23 8.91 13.88
C SER A 60 -0.73 9.25 13.97
N MET A 61 -0.12 8.97 15.14
CA MET A 61 1.33 9.11 15.34
C MET A 61 1.90 7.79 15.84
N PHE A 62 2.97 7.34 15.19
CA PHE A 62 3.69 6.13 15.55
C PHE A 62 5.05 6.46 16.17
N ILE A 63 5.30 5.91 17.36
CA ILE A 63 6.58 6.07 18.08
C ILE A 63 7.26 4.70 18.10
N PHE A 64 8.47 4.64 17.56
CA PHE A 64 9.28 3.41 17.52
C PHE A 64 10.50 3.55 18.43
N PRO A 65 10.91 2.46 19.10
CA PRO A 65 12.11 2.48 19.92
C PRO A 65 13.35 2.58 19.01
N GLY A 66 14.05 3.71 19.10
CA GLY A 66 15.34 3.90 18.44
C GLY A 66 16.53 3.32 19.22
N THR A 67 17.72 3.55 18.71
CA THR A 67 18.99 3.27 19.39
C THR A 67 19.60 4.57 19.92
N THR A 68 20.11 4.59 21.15
CA THR A 68 20.70 5.79 21.74
C THR A 68 22.01 6.16 21.05
N LYS A 69 22.17 7.44 20.69
CA LYS A 69 23.43 7.95 20.09
C LYS A 69 24.44 8.39 21.16
N ASN A 70 23.97 9.03 22.23
CA ASN A 70 24.83 9.61 23.27
C ASN A 70 24.70 8.83 24.60
N PRO A 71 25.78 8.69 25.38
CA PRO A 71 25.70 8.19 26.74
C PRO A 71 24.93 9.18 27.63
N TYR A 72 24.19 8.66 28.61
CA TYR A 72 23.35 9.49 29.49
C TYR A 72 23.15 8.80 30.84
N LYS A 73 23.29 9.55 31.95
CA LYS A 73 23.08 9.07 33.34
C LYS A 73 23.73 7.70 33.64
N GLY A 74 25.00 7.53 33.24
CA GLY A 74 25.76 6.30 33.50
C GLY A 74 25.47 5.14 32.55
N TYR A 75 24.58 5.32 31.57
CA TYR A 75 24.32 4.33 30.54
C TYR A 75 25.10 4.65 29.25
N GLU A 76 25.66 3.63 28.61
CA GLU A 76 26.41 3.74 27.36
C GLU A 76 25.52 4.07 26.15
N SER A 77 26.15 4.58 25.08
CA SER A 77 25.55 4.74 23.76
C SER A 77 25.34 3.38 23.08
N GLY A 78 24.43 3.31 22.11
CA GLY A 78 24.18 2.08 21.34
C GLY A 78 23.13 1.15 21.94
N ARG A 79 22.42 1.57 22.98
CA ARG A 79 21.36 0.75 23.59
C ARG A 79 20.05 0.89 22.83
N ARG A 80 19.31 -0.21 22.65
CA ARG A 80 17.95 -0.15 22.12
C ARG A 80 17.00 0.31 23.22
N ILE A 81 16.21 1.35 22.93
CA ILE A 81 15.16 1.82 23.85
C ILE A 81 14.13 0.70 23.98
N LYS A 82 13.66 0.45 25.20
CA LYS A 82 12.54 -0.45 25.47
C LYS A 82 11.47 0.38 26.13
N PHE A 83 10.28 0.38 25.56
CA PHE A 83 9.13 1.00 26.19
C PHE A 83 8.62 0.10 27.30
N ASP A 84 8.22 0.71 28.41
CA ASP A 84 7.54 0.03 29.49
C ASP A 84 6.13 0.58 29.71
N ASN A 85 5.39 -0.04 30.62
CA ASN A 85 4.03 0.40 30.95
C ASN A 85 4.01 1.73 31.72
N ALA A 86 5.14 2.14 32.33
CA ALA A 86 5.24 3.41 33.02
C ALA A 86 5.35 4.58 32.02
N ASP A 87 6.08 4.38 30.91
CA ASP A 87 6.13 5.30 29.78
C ASP A 87 4.72 5.52 29.21
N LEU A 88 3.94 4.44 29.03
CA LEU A 88 2.55 4.53 28.56
C LEU A 88 1.71 5.39 29.50
N LYS A 89 1.79 5.15 30.81
CA LYS A 89 1.06 5.95 31.81
C LYS A 89 1.51 7.41 31.79
N ALA A 90 2.80 7.67 31.70
CA ALA A 90 3.33 9.03 31.64
C ALA A 90 2.83 9.79 30.40
N VAL A 91 2.71 9.12 29.25
CA VAL A 91 2.14 9.74 28.06
C VAL A 91 0.65 10.02 28.23
N THR A 92 -0.13 9.07 28.77
CA THR A 92 -1.54 9.30 29.07
C THR A 92 -1.72 10.48 30.02
N ASP A 93 -1.02 10.51 31.15
CA ASP A 93 -1.22 11.53 32.20
C ASP A 93 -0.79 12.94 31.75
N ASN A 94 0.28 13.06 30.93
CA ASN A 94 0.79 14.37 30.50
C ASN A 94 0.10 14.91 29.24
N PHE A 95 -0.49 14.04 28.41
CA PHE A 95 -1.04 14.42 27.10
C PHE A 95 -2.52 14.02 26.93
N ASP A 96 -3.23 13.68 28.01
CA ASP A 96 -4.64 13.25 28.02
C ASP A 96 -5.54 14.16 27.17
N ASN A 97 -5.35 15.48 27.27
CA ASN A 97 -6.15 16.47 26.55
C ASN A 97 -5.93 16.50 25.02
N TYR A 98 -4.85 15.89 24.52
CA TYR A 98 -4.48 15.88 23.10
C TYR A 98 -4.59 14.51 22.44
N LEU A 99 -4.79 13.45 23.24
CA LEU A 99 -4.79 12.08 22.78
C LEU A 99 -6.19 11.50 22.90
N GLU A 100 -6.81 11.22 21.76
CA GLU A 100 -8.09 10.50 21.73
C GLU A 100 -7.91 9.05 22.20
N SER A 101 -6.76 8.45 21.88
CA SER A 101 -6.48 7.06 22.20
C SER A 101 -5.00 6.72 22.07
N ILE A 102 -4.57 5.71 22.84
CA ILE A 102 -3.22 5.15 22.80
C ILE A 102 -3.34 3.64 22.63
N SER A 103 -2.50 3.06 21.77
CA SER A 103 -2.44 1.62 21.56
C SER A 103 -1.00 1.13 21.52
N PRO A 104 -0.48 0.49 22.59
CA PRO A 104 0.80 -0.21 22.52
C PRO A 104 0.72 -1.36 21.50
N ARG A 105 1.81 -1.60 20.78
CA ARG A 105 1.95 -2.70 19.83
C ARG A 105 3.22 -3.48 20.12
N ILE A 106 3.09 -4.80 20.20
CA ILE A 106 4.21 -5.72 20.29
C ILE A 106 4.12 -6.69 19.11
N TYR A 107 5.21 -6.79 18.37
CA TYR A 107 5.34 -7.73 17.26
C TYR A 107 6.22 -8.89 17.70
N ASP A 108 5.71 -10.10 17.51
CA ASP A 108 6.46 -11.34 17.71
C ASP A 108 6.23 -12.27 16.52
N ASN A 109 7.05 -13.31 16.39
CA ASN A 109 6.84 -14.37 15.41
C ASN A 109 6.76 -15.71 16.13
N ALA A 110 5.71 -16.48 15.86
CA ALA A 110 5.58 -17.80 16.43
C ALA A 110 5.04 -18.80 15.40
N THR A 111 5.47 -20.05 15.55
CA THR A 111 4.90 -21.18 14.83
C THR A 111 3.52 -21.48 15.39
N VAL A 112 2.49 -21.20 14.62
CA VAL A 112 1.10 -21.52 14.97
C VAL A 112 0.72 -22.85 14.33
N LYS A 113 0.21 -23.77 15.15
CA LYS A 113 -0.29 -25.07 14.70
C LYS A 113 -1.80 -25.13 14.85
N TYR A 114 -2.49 -25.53 13.78
CA TYR A 114 -3.91 -25.81 13.79
C TYR A 114 -4.17 -27.14 13.09
N LYS A 115 -4.65 -28.13 13.87
CA LYS A 115 -4.80 -29.53 13.42
C LYS A 115 -3.48 -30.04 12.83
N ASP A 116 -3.49 -30.50 11.58
CA ASP A 116 -2.33 -31.06 10.88
C ASP A 116 -1.50 -30.00 10.14
N LYS A 117 -1.89 -28.71 10.22
CA LYS A 117 -1.17 -27.61 9.58
C LYS A 117 -0.34 -26.84 10.61
N SER A 118 0.93 -26.62 10.31
CA SER A 118 1.85 -25.82 11.11
C SER A 118 2.54 -24.82 10.19
N ASN A 119 2.53 -23.54 10.56
CA ASN A 119 3.26 -22.51 9.82
C ASN A 119 3.71 -21.38 10.77
N ASN A 120 4.71 -20.60 10.35
CA ASN A 120 5.19 -19.45 11.10
C ASN A 120 4.36 -18.21 10.76
N TYR A 121 3.84 -17.53 11.77
CA TYR A 121 3.05 -16.31 11.61
C TYR A 121 3.60 -15.19 12.47
N SER A 122 3.47 -13.96 11.98
CA SER A 122 3.69 -12.77 12.79
C SER A 122 2.47 -12.56 13.69
N ILE A 123 2.72 -12.53 15.00
CA ILE A 123 1.72 -12.25 16.02
C ILE A 123 1.87 -10.78 16.40
N ARG A 124 0.79 -10.02 16.25
CA ARG A 124 0.70 -8.64 16.72
C ARG A 124 -0.16 -8.62 17.98
N ALA A 125 0.46 -8.35 19.12
CA ALA A 125 -0.24 -8.09 20.37
C ALA A 125 -0.56 -6.59 20.45
N VAL A 126 -1.84 -6.27 20.64
CA VAL A 126 -2.38 -4.92 20.65
C VAL A 126 -3.32 -4.75 21.84
N SER A 127 -3.49 -3.51 22.31
CA SER A 127 -4.50 -3.20 23.33
C SER A 127 -5.91 -3.21 22.72
N PRO A 128 -6.96 -3.38 23.54
CA PRO A 128 -8.35 -3.33 23.06
C PRO A 128 -8.72 -2.02 22.34
N SER A 129 -8.06 -0.91 22.68
CA SER A 129 -8.22 0.38 22.00
C SER A 129 -7.80 0.38 20.52
N HIS A 130 -7.02 -0.61 20.08
CA HIS A 130 -6.55 -0.71 18.69
C HIS A 130 -7.68 -0.83 17.68
N GLN A 131 -8.76 -1.56 18.01
CA GLN A 131 -9.89 -1.81 17.11
C GLN A 131 -10.66 -0.54 16.74
N TYR A 132 -10.65 0.46 17.62
CA TYR A 132 -11.32 1.75 17.35
C TYR A 132 -10.41 2.72 16.60
N ASN A 133 -9.09 2.54 16.73
CA ASN A 133 -8.08 3.48 16.22
C ASN A 133 -7.67 3.17 14.78
N GLU A 134 -7.58 1.88 14.45
CA GLU A 134 -7.34 1.43 13.10
C GLU A 134 -8.63 0.78 12.64
N MET A 135 -9.26 1.35 11.61
CA MET A 135 -10.49 0.86 11.01
C MET A 135 -10.25 -0.46 10.23
N THR A 136 -9.41 -1.33 10.78
CA THR A 136 -8.98 -2.60 10.19
C THR A 136 -9.86 -3.70 10.79
N ILE A 137 -10.85 -4.13 10.01
CA ILE A 137 -11.50 -5.45 10.16
C ILE A 137 -11.09 -6.28 8.94
#